data_AF-A0A7V6P8F8-F1
#
_entry.id   AF-A0A7V6P8F8-F1
#
_cell.length_a   1.000
_cell.length_b   1.000
_cell.length_c   1.000
_cell.angle_alpha   90.00
_cell.angle_beta   90.00
_cell.angle_gamma   90.00
#
_symmetry.space_group_name_H-M   'P 1'
#
loop_
_entity.id
_entity.type
_entity.pdbx_description
1 polymer ?
#
loop_
_entity_poly.entity_id
_entity_poly.type
_entity_poly.pdbx_seq_one_letter_code
_entity_poly.pdbx_strand_id
1 'polypeptide(L)'
;LMEESGEIESKDGQHRWLVDPLDGTTNFLHGIPVFAVSIALERQGQIVAGVIYNPAMDELYTAERGGGAFLNDRRLRVASRNKLVDSVIGTGIPHLGRGHHGHYLVELRNVMAETAGIRRMGAVALDLAYVAGGRLDGFWEDGMHPWDLGAGILMVREAGGFVSDKNGGQDMFTNHSIVAGNETIHGALLKTIKKPI
;
A
#
# COMPACT_ATOMS: atom_id res chain seq x y z
N LEU A 1 10.34 5.77 14.21
CA LEU A 1 10.98 4.95 13.16
C LEU A 1 10.90 5.74 11.86
N MET A 2 12.05 6.17 11.35
CA MET A 2 12.17 6.95 10.12
C MET A 2 13.07 6.18 9.16
N GLU A 3 12.77 6.19 7.87
CA GLU A 3 13.55 5.49 6.84
C GLU A 3 15.05 5.83 6.93
N GLU A 4 15.37 7.13 6.94
CA GLU A 4 16.76 7.63 6.80
C GLU A 4 17.51 7.78 8.14
N SER A 5 16.85 7.57 9.27
CA SER A 5 17.45 7.82 10.60
C SER A 5 17.20 6.70 11.62
N GLY A 6 16.48 5.65 11.22
CA GLY A 6 16.22 4.49 12.07
C GLY A 6 15.23 4.78 13.21
N GLU A 7 15.39 4.05 14.31
CA GLU A 7 14.49 4.14 15.47
C GLU A 7 14.99 5.17 16.49
N ILE A 8 14.08 6.05 16.89
CA ILE A 8 14.23 6.94 18.04
C ILE A 8 13.34 6.37 19.12
N GLU A 9 13.93 6.04 20.27
CA GLU A 9 13.21 5.41 21.38
C GLU A 9 12.10 6.32 21.91
N SER A 10 10.92 5.72 22.12
CA SER A 10 9.77 6.45 22.63
C SER A 10 9.95 6.77 24.12
N LYS A 11 9.69 8.03 24.49
CA LYS A 11 9.69 8.45 25.90
C LYS A 11 8.49 7.93 26.68
N ASP A 12 7.35 7.71 26.02
CA ASP A 12 6.13 7.22 26.66
C ASP A 12 5.93 5.70 26.51
N GLY A 13 6.72 5.05 25.64
CA GLY A 13 6.66 3.61 25.37
C GLY A 13 5.34 3.14 24.71
N GLN A 14 4.44 4.05 24.35
CA GLN A 14 3.11 3.73 23.83
C GLN A 14 2.92 4.20 22.39
N HIS A 15 3.55 5.31 22.01
CA HIS A 15 3.41 5.91 20.68
C HIS A 15 4.70 5.78 19.88
N ARG A 16 4.54 5.49 18.59
CA ARG A 16 5.63 5.45 17.62
C ARG A 16 5.16 6.07 16.32
N TRP A 17 5.97 7.00 15.80
CA TRP A 17 5.79 7.54 14.46
C TRP A 17 6.53 6.66 13.45
N LEU A 18 5.87 6.32 12.35
CA LEU A 18 6.44 5.68 11.18
C LEU A 18 6.48 6.75 10.07
N VAL A 19 7.67 7.08 9.57
CA VAL A 19 7.85 8.17 8.62
C VAL A 19 8.70 7.73 7.44
N ASP A 20 8.10 7.82 6.26
CA ASP A 20 8.80 7.84 4.98
C ASP A 20 8.79 9.30 4.49
N PRO A 21 9.96 9.97 4.47
CA PRO A 21 10.06 11.35 4.03
C PRO A 21 9.91 11.50 2.50
N LEU A 22 10.13 10.45 1.71
CA LEU A 22 10.03 10.47 0.25
C LEU A 22 9.81 9.06 -0.35
N ASP A 23 8.55 8.63 -0.32
CA ASP A 23 8.10 7.45 -1.06
C ASP A 23 8.15 7.75 -2.56
N GLY A 24 8.80 6.86 -3.32
CA GLY A 24 9.04 7.06 -4.75
C GLY A 24 10.26 7.92 -5.08
N THR A 25 11.33 7.82 -4.27
CA THR A 25 12.61 8.51 -4.52
C THR A 25 13.13 8.38 -5.96
N THR A 26 13.03 7.20 -6.58
CA THR A 26 13.42 7.02 -8.00
C THR A 26 12.56 7.87 -8.94
N ASN A 27 11.25 7.96 -8.70
CA ASN A 27 10.36 8.80 -9.50
C ASN A 27 10.72 10.27 -9.35
N PHE A 28 10.97 10.73 -8.11
CA PHE A 28 11.39 12.09 -7.81
C PHE A 28 12.68 12.47 -8.56
N LEU A 29 13.72 11.63 -8.48
CA LEU A 29 15.01 11.86 -9.15
C LEU A 29 14.88 11.88 -10.69
N HIS A 30 13.88 11.20 -11.23
CA HIS A 30 13.61 11.14 -12.67
C HIS A 30 12.54 12.13 -13.15
N GLY A 31 12.02 13.01 -12.28
CA GLY A 31 11.00 13.98 -12.64
C GLY A 31 9.62 13.40 -12.94
N ILE A 32 9.34 12.17 -12.48
CA ILE A 32 8.02 11.54 -12.58
C ILE A 32 7.18 12.02 -11.38
N PRO A 33 6.01 12.66 -11.58
CA PRO A 33 5.24 13.32 -10.53
C PRO A 33 4.41 12.35 -9.67
N VAL A 34 4.98 11.20 -9.31
CA VAL A 34 4.35 10.14 -8.52
C VAL A 34 5.28 9.81 -7.36
N PHE A 35 5.15 10.57 -6.28
CA PHE A 35 5.91 10.41 -5.05
C PHE A 35 5.13 11.08 -3.90
N ALA A 36 5.38 10.68 -2.66
CA ALA A 36 4.66 11.20 -1.51
C ALA A 36 5.48 11.22 -0.22
N VAL A 37 5.01 12.01 0.74
CA VAL A 37 5.37 11.86 2.14
C VAL A 37 4.36 10.92 2.79
N SER A 38 4.82 9.95 3.59
CA SER A 38 3.95 9.04 4.35
C SER A 38 4.28 9.11 5.84
N ILE A 39 3.25 9.36 6.65
CA ILE A 39 3.36 9.46 8.11
C ILE A 39 2.24 8.64 8.74
N ALA A 40 2.60 7.72 9.63
CA ALA A 40 1.64 6.97 10.43
C ALA A 40 1.94 7.12 11.92
N LEU A 41 0.89 7.19 12.73
CA LEU A 41 0.96 7.10 14.17
C LEU A 41 0.53 5.71 14.61
N GLU A 42 1.44 4.99 15.24
CA GLU A 42 1.17 3.75 15.93
C GLU A 42 0.99 4.02 17.42
N ARG A 43 -0.04 3.41 18.01
CA ARG A 43 -0.29 3.39 19.45
C ARG A 43 -0.46 1.95 19.90
N GLN A 44 0.43 1.48 20.77
CA GLN A 44 0.43 0.10 21.30
C GLN A 44 0.35 -0.97 20.20
N GLY A 45 1.15 -0.82 19.14
CA GLY A 45 1.19 -1.76 18.01
C GLY A 45 0.03 -1.63 17.01
N GLN A 46 -0.86 -0.64 17.18
CA GLN A 46 -1.99 -0.40 16.27
C GLN A 46 -1.85 0.96 15.60
N ILE A 47 -1.96 1.00 14.28
CA ILE A 47 -1.99 2.27 13.54
C ILE A 47 -3.32 2.99 13.84
N VAL A 48 -3.24 4.21 14.35
CA VAL A 48 -4.39 5.03 14.79
C VAL A 48 -4.62 6.27 13.93
N ALA A 49 -3.58 6.77 13.26
CA ALA A 49 -3.69 7.87 12.30
C ALA A 49 -2.70 7.67 11.16
N GLY A 50 -3.02 8.21 9.98
CA GLY A 50 -2.20 8.14 8.78
C GLY A 50 -2.40 9.35 7.89
N VAL A 51 -1.31 9.83 7.31
CA VAL A 51 -1.26 10.90 6.32
C VAL A 51 -0.39 10.45 5.16
N ILE A 52 -0.88 10.61 3.94
CA ILE A 52 -0.09 10.42 2.71
C ILE A 52 -0.31 11.67 1.87
N TYR A 53 0.76 12.35 1.48
CA TYR A 53 0.65 13.61 0.75
C TYR A 53 1.49 13.56 -0.53
N ASN A 54 0.84 13.67 -1.68
CA ASN A 54 1.51 13.88 -2.97
C ASN A 54 1.59 15.38 -3.25
N PRO A 55 2.76 16.01 -3.06
CA PRO A 55 2.92 17.46 -3.28
C PRO A 55 2.90 17.86 -4.76
N ALA A 56 3.17 16.94 -5.70
CA ALA A 56 3.16 17.25 -7.12
C ALA A 56 1.73 17.42 -7.67
N MET A 57 0.74 16.79 -7.03
CA MET A 57 -0.67 16.81 -7.43
C MET A 57 -1.58 17.53 -6.42
N ASP A 58 -1.03 18.02 -5.31
CA ASP A 58 -1.79 18.59 -4.19
C ASP A 58 -2.89 17.63 -3.67
N GLU A 59 -2.50 16.38 -3.45
CA GLU A 59 -3.40 15.33 -2.95
C GLU A 59 -3.03 14.95 -1.53
N LEU A 60 -3.86 15.36 -0.57
CA LEU A 60 -3.74 15.06 0.84
C LEU A 60 -4.72 13.95 1.21
N TYR A 61 -4.17 12.76 1.47
CA TYR A 61 -4.91 11.62 1.99
C TYR A 61 -4.76 11.57 3.51
N THR A 62 -5.88 11.48 4.24
CA THR A 62 -5.92 11.41 5.71
C THR A 62 -6.83 10.29 6.19
N ALA A 63 -6.46 9.63 7.28
CA ALA A 63 -7.31 8.67 7.97
C ALA A 63 -7.02 8.66 9.47
N GLU A 64 -8.09 8.51 10.25
CA GLU A 64 -8.04 8.20 11.67
C GLU A 64 -8.84 6.93 11.92
N ARG A 65 -8.40 6.11 12.86
CA ARG A 65 -9.05 4.84 13.15
C ARG A 65 -10.49 5.04 13.62
N GLY A 66 -11.45 4.44 12.91
CA GLY A 66 -12.88 4.62 13.11
C GLY A 66 -13.46 5.93 12.53
N GLY A 67 -12.61 6.80 11.98
CA GLY A 67 -12.99 8.10 11.41
C GLY A 67 -13.27 8.04 9.91
N GLY A 68 -12.82 7.00 9.20
CA GLY A 68 -12.81 6.94 7.74
C GLY A 68 -11.55 7.54 7.11
N ALA A 69 -11.42 7.31 5.81
CA ALA A 69 -10.35 7.88 4.98
C ALA A 69 -10.88 9.03 4.09
N PHE A 70 -10.02 9.99 3.80
CA PHE A 70 -10.35 11.22 3.06
C PHE A 70 -9.25 11.57 2.06
N LEU A 71 -9.64 12.25 0.97
CA LEU A 71 -8.77 12.95 0.02
C LEU A 71 -9.27 14.39 -0.08
N ASN A 72 -8.42 15.36 0.28
CA ASN A 72 -8.77 16.80 0.26
C ASN A 72 -10.16 17.05 0.88
N ASP A 73 -10.34 16.58 2.12
CA ASP A 73 -11.57 16.67 2.94
C ASP A 73 -12.80 15.92 2.39
N ARG A 74 -12.66 15.14 1.32
CA ARG A 74 -13.73 14.30 0.78
C ARG A 74 -13.54 12.85 1.17
N ARG A 75 -14.58 12.24 1.74
CA ARG A 75 -14.56 10.83 2.16
C ARG A 75 -14.26 9.90 0.97
N LEU A 76 -13.36 8.96 1.19
CA LEU A 76 -12.98 7.92 0.25
C LEU A 76 -13.74 6.61 0.49
N ARG A 77 -13.80 5.80 -0.55
CA ARG A 77 -14.24 4.40 -0.52
C ARG A 77 -13.41 3.62 -1.54
N VAL A 78 -13.06 2.38 -1.19
CA VAL A 78 -12.50 1.44 -2.17
C VAL A 78 -13.47 1.23 -3.34
N ALA A 79 -12.95 0.85 -4.50
CA ALA A 79 -13.76 0.57 -5.67
C ALA A 79 -14.76 -0.58 -5.42
N SER A 80 -15.91 -0.56 -6.10
CA SER A 80 -16.97 -1.56 -5.93
C SER A 80 -16.88 -2.74 -6.91
N ARG A 81 -15.84 -2.81 -7.75
CA ARG A 81 -15.67 -3.90 -8.72
C ARG A 81 -15.50 -5.23 -7.99
N ASN A 82 -16.14 -6.28 -8.47
CA ASN A 82 -16.15 -7.59 -7.81
C ASN A 82 -15.61 -8.73 -8.69
N LYS A 83 -15.03 -8.39 -9.85
CA LYS A 83 -14.39 -9.35 -10.76
C LYS A 83 -13.04 -8.80 -11.20
N LEU A 84 -12.02 -9.65 -11.16
CA LEU A 84 -10.68 -9.26 -11.59
C LEU A 84 -10.66 -8.74 -13.03
N VAL A 85 -11.45 -9.33 -13.93
CA VAL A 85 -11.48 -8.96 -15.36
C VAL A 85 -11.87 -7.49 -15.60
N ASP A 86 -12.57 -6.87 -14.66
CA ASP A 86 -12.97 -5.46 -14.72
C ASP A 86 -11.97 -4.54 -14.00
N SER A 87 -10.99 -5.11 -13.30
CA SER A 87 -10.13 -4.43 -12.31
C SER A 87 -8.78 -4.01 -12.87
N VAL A 88 -8.29 -2.86 -12.38
CA VAL A 88 -6.91 -2.41 -12.54
C VAL A 88 -6.16 -2.65 -11.24
N ILE A 89 -5.08 -3.43 -11.30
CA ILE A 89 -4.31 -3.83 -10.12
C ILE A 89 -2.93 -3.16 -10.13
N GLY A 90 -2.56 -2.54 -9.00
CA GLY A 90 -1.22 -2.00 -8.77
C GLY A 90 -0.25 -3.07 -8.28
N THR A 91 1.04 -2.90 -8.57
CA THR A 91 2.10 -3.77 -8.05
C THR A 91 3.45 -3.07 -8.08
N GLY A 92 4.38 -3.51 -7.24
CA GLY A 92 5.80 -3.21 -7.38
C GLY A 92 6.60 -4.39 -7.92
N ILE A 93 7.55 -4.06 -8.80
CA ILE A 93 8.41 -5.04 -9.48
C ILE A 93 9.77 -5.05 -8.77
N PRO A 94 10.26 -6.20 -8.30
CA PRO A 94 11.62 -6.30 -7.79
C PRO A 94 12.62 -6.04 -8.93
N HIS A 95 13.57 -5.16 -8.68
CA HIS A 95 14.58 -4.70 -9.66
C HIS A 95 15.99 -4.97 -9.14
N LEU A 96 17.01 -4.45 -9.82
CA LEU A 96 18.43 -4.67 -9.48
C LEU A 96 18.70 -4.54 -7.98
N GLY A 97 19.31 -5.58 -7.39
CA GLY A 97 19.60 -5.64 -5.95
C GLY A 97 18.47 -6.23 -5.10
N ARG A 98 17.26 -6.36 -5.65
CA ARG A 98 16.17 -7.15 -5.07
C ARG A 98 16.23 -8.59 -5.61
N GLY A 99 15.84 -9.56 -4.78
CA GLY A 99 15.82 -10.99 -5.13
C GLY A 99 14.46 -11.44 -5.70
N HIS A 100 14.27 -12.76 -5.80
CA HIS A 100 12.95 -13.40 -6.07
C HIS A 100 12.26 -13.03 -7.39
N HIS A 101 12.99 -12.56 -8.41
CA HIS A 101 12.42 -12.18 -9.71
C HIS A 101 11.58 -13.28 -10.36
N GLY A 102 12.05 -14.54 -10.33
CA GLY A 102 11.34 -15.67 -10.91
C GLY A 102 9.98 -15.92 -10.26
N HIS A 103 9.90 -15.83 -8.93
CA HIS A 103 8.65 -15.96 -8.19
C HIS A 103 7.68 -14.83 -8.55
N TYR A 104 8.16 -13.58 -8.53
CA TYR A 104 7.36 -12.43 -8.91
C TYR A 104 6.79 -12.53 -10.33
N LEU A 105 7.57 -13.01 -11.30
CA LEU A 105 7.10 -13.18 -12.68
C LEU A 105 5.95 -14.18 -12.80
N VAL A 106 5.90 -15.21 -11.95
CA VAL A 106 4.76 -16.15 -11.91
C VAL A 106 3.52 -15.45 -11.37
N GLU A 107 3.65 -14.68 -10.28
CA GLU A 107 2.54 -13.91 -9.72
C GLU A 107 1.99 -12.92 -10.75
N LEU A 108 2.88 -12.13 -11.36
CA LEU A 108 2.52 -11.16 -12.38
C LEU A 108 1.83 -11.82 -13.57
N ARG A 109 2.37 -12.95 -14.08
CA ARG A 109 1.73 -13.75 -15.14
C ARG A 109 0.29 -14.11 -14.78
N ASN A 110 0.06 -14.58 -13.56
CA ASN A 110 -1.27 -15.01 -13.11
C ASN A 110 -2.25 -13.83 -13.04
N VAL A 111 -1.82 -12.70 -12.48
CA VAL A 111 -2.68 -11.51 -12.34
C VAL A 111 -2.95 -10.85 -13.69
N MET A 112 -1.95 -10.75 -14.56
CA MET A 112 -2.10 -10.21 -15.93
C MET A 112 -3.14 -10.98 -16.75
N ALA A 113 -3.25 -12.30 -16.55
CA ALA A 113 -4.20 -13.12 -17.28
C ALA A 113 -5.67 -12.91 -16.87
N GLU A 114 -5.92 -12.27 -15.72
CA GLU A 114 -7.24 -12.17 -15.12
C GLU A 114 -7.74 -10.74 -14.95
N THR A 115 -6.96 -9.73 -15.32
CA THR A 115 -7.25 -8.32 -15.00
C THR A 115 -7.37 -7.43 -16.23
N ALA A 116 -8.08 -6.29 -16.08
CA ALA A 116 -8.20 -5.29 -17.14
C ALA A 116 -6.89 -4.53 -17.38
N GLY A 117 -6.00 -4.49 -16.38
CA GLY A 117 -4.69 -3.90 -16.53
C GLY A 117 -3.86 -3.91 -15.26
N ILE A 118 -2.54 -3.80 -15.45
CA ILE A 118 -1.56 -3.66 -14.39
C ILE A 118 -1.05 -2.22 -14.35
N ARG A 119 -0.76 -1.71 -13.15
CA ARG A 119 -0.02 -0.47 -12.93
C ARG A 119 1.18 -0.73 -12.05
N ARG A 120 2.33 -0.18 -12.44
CA ARG A 120 3.52 -0.06 -11.60
C ARG A 120 3.82 1.42 -11.50
N MET A 121 3.44 2.02 -10.37
CA MET A 121 3.60 3.46 -10.15
C MET A 121 4.93 3.79 -9.48
N GLY A 122 5.40 2.94 -8.56
CA GLY A 122 6.70 3.10 -7.92
C GLY A 122 6.70 4.03 -6.70
N ALA A 123 5.55 4.20 -6.06
CA ALA A 123 5.38 4.89 -4.79
C ALA A 123 4.27 4.15 -4.01
N VAL A 124 4.65 3.33 -3.03
CA VAL A 124 3.76 2.33 -2.42
C VAL A 124 2.72 2.95 -1.50
N ALA A 125 3.06 4.02 -0.79
CA ALA A 125 2.09 4.78 -0.02
C ALA A 125 1.00 5.34 -0.95
N LEU A 126 1.37 5.82 -2.15
CA LEU A 126 0.40 6.27 -3.13
C LEU A 126 -0.40 5.15 -3.78
N ASP A 127 0.20 4.01 -4.08
CA ASP A 127 -0.53 2.83 -4.57
C ASP A 127 -1.64 2.43 -3.57
N LEU A 128 -1.33 2.40 -2.26
CA LEU A 128 -2.32 2.10 -1.22
C LEU A 128 -3.38 3.19 -1.04
N ALA A 129 -3.01 4.48 -1.12
CA ALA A 129 -3.96 5.58 -1.16
C ALA A 129 -4.89 5.50 -2.38
N TYR A 130 -4.37 5.06 -3.52
CA TYR A 130 -5.16 4.88 -4.74
C TYR A 130 -6.13 3.69 -4.62
N VAL A 131 -5.76 2.62 -3.93
CA VAL A 131 -6.69 1.54 -3.56
C VAL A 131 -7.78 2.10 -2.63
N ALA A 132 -7.41 2.84 -1.59
CA ALA A 132 -8.35 3.45 -0.65
C ALA A 132 -9.33 4.42 -1.34
N GLY A 133 -8.87 5.14 -2.36
CA GLY A 133 -9.69 6.03 -3.18
C GLY A 133 -10.38 5.39 -4.38
N GLY A 134 -10.27 4.07 -4.57
CA GLY A 134 -10.90 3.35 -5.68
C GLY A 134 -10.35 3.66 -7.07
N ARG A 135 -9.16 4.27 -7.15
CA ARG A 135 -8.41 4.49 -8.41
C ARG A 135 -7.73 3.21 -8.89
N LEU A 136 -7.28 2.39 -7.94
CA LEU A 136 -6.89 1.01 -8.14
C LEU A 136 -7.89 0.11 -7.44
N ASP A 137 -8.16 -1.07 -8.01
CA ASP A 137 -9.08 -2.04 -7.43
C ASP A 137 -8.39 -2.97 -6.43
N GLY A 138 -7.07 -3.09 -6.53
CA GLY A 138 -6.22 -3.82 -5.60
C GLY A 138 -4.74 -3.55 -5.82
N PHE A 139 -3.92 -4.04 -4.90
CA PHE A 139 -2.47 -3.88 -4.93
C PHE A 139 -1.77 -5.09 -4.30
N TRP A 140 -0.61 -5.49 -4.83
CA TRP A 140 0.28 -6.43 -4.14
C TRP A 140 1.77 -6.13 -4.37
N GLU A 141 2.57 -6.30 -3.32
CA GLU A 141 4.03 -6.11 -3.36
C GLU A 141 4.74 -6.87 -2.22
N ASP A 142 6.04 -7.12 -2.40
CA ASP A 142 6.97 -7.67 -1.40
C ASP A 142 8.14 -6.70 -1.12
N GLY A 143 8.83 -6.92 -0.01
CA GLY A 143 10.05 -6.21 0.36
C GLY A 143 9.83 -4.83 0.95
N MET A 144 8.63 -4.57 1.48
CA MET A 144 8.21 -3.30 2.05
C MET A 144 8.57 -3.14 3.52
N HIS A 145 8.83 -1.91 3.97
CA HIS A 145 9.12 -1.56 5.35
C HIS A 145 7.88 -0.96 6.06
N PRO A 146 7.88 -0.89 7.41
CA PRO A 146 6.73 -0.37 8.16
C PRO A 146 6.34 1.07 7.81
N TRP A 147 7.31 1.93 7.44
CA TRP A 147 7.05 3.32 7.07
C TRP A 147 6.33 3.44 5.71
N ASP A 148 6.63 2.55 4.77
CA ASP A 148 5.94 2.49 3.47
C ASP A 148 4.46 2.08 3.63
N LEU A 149 4.20 1.18 4.58
CA LEU A 149 2.91 0.50 4.71
C LEU A 149 1.95 1.17 5.71
N GLY A 150 2.46 1.73 6.81
CA GLY A 150 1.67 2.08 7.99
C GLY A 150 0.46 2.96 7.68
N ALA A 151 0.68 4.08 6.99
CA ALA A 151 -0.40 5.00 6.64
C ALA A 151 -1.37 4.37 5.64
N GLY A 152 -0.85 3.73 4.58
CA GLY A 152 -1.65 3.11 3.52
C GLY A 152 -2.56 1.97 4.03
N ILE A 153 -2.06 1.14 4.95
CA ILE A 153 -2.86 0.09 5.63
C ILE A 153 -4.08 0.69 6.30
N LEU A 154 -3.92 1.79 7.06
CA LEU A 154 -5.03 2.45 7.73
C LEU A 154 -6.01 3.04 6.70
N MET A 155 -5.50 3.73 5.67
CA MET A 155 -6.33 4.32 4.61
C MET A 155 -7.25 3.29 3.97
N VAL A 156 -6.71 2.14 3.55
CA VAL A 156 -7.49 1.10 2.86
C VAL A 156 -8.57 0.55 3.80
N ARG A 157 -8.23 0.26 5.06
CA ARG A 157 -9.20 -0.24 6.06
C ARG A 157 -10.33 0.76 6.32
N GLU A 158 -9.99 2.02 6.54
CA GLU A 158 -10.94 3.09 6.83
C GLU A 158 -11.80 3.48 5.61
N ALA A 159 -11.33 3.20 4.39
CA ALA A 159 -12.10 3.28 3.16
C ALA A 159 -13.06 2.09 2.93
N GLY A 160 -13.06 1.08 3.81
CA GLY A 160 -13.87 -0.14 3.72
C GLY A 160 -13.21 -1.28 2.92
N GLY A 161 -11.89 -1.20 2.72
CA GLY A 161 -11.09 -2.24 2.10
C GLY A 161 -10.48 -3.21 3.11
N PHE A 162 -9.79 -4.21 2.57
CA PHE A 162 -9.09 -5.26 3.27
C PHE A 162 -7.62 -5.25 2.88
N VAL A 163 -6.78 -5.55 3.87
CA VAL A 163 -5.33 -5.65 3.74
C VAL A 163 -4.84 -6.86 4.51
N SER A 164 -3.90 -7.58 3.94
CA SER A 164 -3.22 -8.71 4.57
C SER A 164 -1.79 -8.82 4.06
N ASP A 165 -0.98 -9.65 4.71
CA ASP A 165 0.21 -10.17 4.06
C ASP A 165 -0.16 -11.16 2.94
N LYS A 166 0.83 -11.64 2.18
CA LYS A 166 0.58 -12.63 1.13
C LYS A 166 0.07 -13.98 1.64
N ASN A 167 0.26 -14.32 2.90
CA ASN A 167 -0.31 -15.53 3.49
C ASN A 167 -1.79 -15.36 3.83
N GLY A 168 -2.32 -14.14 3.79
CA GLY A 168 -3.68 -13.80 4.22
C GLY A 168 -3.75 -13.43 5.71
N GLY A 169 -2.60 -13.33 6.38
CA GLY A 169 -2.44 -12.96 7.77
C GLY A 169 -2.35 -11.45 8.00
N GLN A 170 -2.16 -11.07 9.27
CA GLN A 170 -2.06 -9.66 9.69
C GLN A 170 -0.61 -9.20 9.91
N ASP A 171 0.38 -10.05 9.62
CA ASP A 171 1.79 -9.84 9.96
C ASP A 171 2.57 -9.16 8.83
N MET A 172 1.97 -8.16 8.18
CA MET A 172 2.52 -7.47 6.99
C MET A 172 3.90 -6.84 7.24
N PHE A 173 4.12 -6.28 8.44
CA PHE A 173 5.40 -5.67 8.81
C PHE A 173 6.51 -6.71 8.98
N THR A 174 6.18 -7.89 9.50
CA THR A 174 7.15 -8.99 9.71
C THR A 174 7.41 -9.75 8.42
N ASN A 175 6.36 -10.00 7.64
CA ASN A 175 6.42 -10.75 6.39
C ASN A 175 6.86 -9.88 5.20
N HIS A 176 7.03 -8.58 5.39
CA HIS A 176 7.42 -7.61 4.36
C HIS A 176 6.61 -7.75 3.07
N SER A 177 5.31 -8.02 3.17
CA SER A 177 4.44 -8.20 2.02
C SER A 177 3.05 -7.65 2.30
N ILE A 178 2.37 -7.25 1.23
CA ILE A 178 1.02 -6.72 1.31
C ILE A 178 0.18 -7.17 0.12
N VAL A 179 -1.10 -7.43 0.40
CA VAL A 179 -2.17 -7.57 -0.58
C VAL A 179 -3.33 -6.71 -0.10
N ALA A 180 -3.85 -5.85 -0.96
CA ALA A 180 -4.90 -4.89 -0.64
C ALA A 180 -6.01 -4.90 -1.72
N GLY A 181 -7.23 -4.57 -1.33
CA GLY A 181 -8.38 -4.41 -2.22
C GLY A 181 -9.68 -4.28 -1.44
N ASN A 182 -10.83 -4.23 -2.13
CA ASN A 182 -12.10 -4.53 -1.45
C ASN A 182 -12.18 -6.03 -1.08
N GLU A 183 -13.20 -6.44 -0.33
CA GLU A 183 -13.37 -7.83 0.14
C GLU A 183 -13.22 -8.88 -0.98
N THR A 184 -13.85 -8.64 -2.13
CA THR A 184 -13.88 -9.61 -3.24
C THR A 184 -12.55 -9.62 -4.00
N ILE A 185 -12.02 -8.45 -4.33
CA ILE A 185 -10.76 -8.32 -5.08
C ILE A 185 -9.57 -8.77 -4.25
N HIS A 186 -9.53 -8.45 -2.96
CA HIS A 186 -8.50 -8.92 -2.02
C HIS A 186 -8.46 -10.45 -1.96
N GLY A 187 -9.61 -11.09 -1.74
CA GLY A 187 -9.72 -12.55 -1.70
C GLY A 187 -9.39 -13.23 -3.03
N ALA A 188 -9.76 -12.62 -4.16
CA ALA A 188 -9.40 -13.12 -5.49
C ALA A 188 -7.90 -12.97 -5.76
N LEU A 189 -7.31 -11.80 -5.48
CA LEU A 189 -5.91 -11.50 -5.72
C LEU A 189 -4.99 -12.42 -4.90
N LEU A 190 -5.31 -12.68 -3.63
CA LEU A 190 -4.59 -13.64 -2.77
C LEU A 190 -4.53 -15.05 -3.39
N LYS A 191 -5.60 -15.49 -4.04
CA LYS A 191 -5.62 -16.80 -4.72
C LYS A 191 -4.82 -16.76 -6.01
N THR A 192 -4.96 -15.69 -6.80
CA THR A 192 -4.33 -15.56 -8.11
C THR A 192 -2.81 -15.48 -8.01
N ILE A 193 -2.26 -14.73 -7.06
CA ILE A 193 -0.80 -14.64 -6.87
C ILE A 193 -0.18 -15.98 -6.43
N LYS A 194 -0.95 -16.87 -5.80
CA LYS A 194 -0.47 -18.19 -5.35
C LYS A 194 -0.64 -19.32 -6.37
N LYS A 195 -1.22 -19.05 -7.55
CA LYS A 195 -1.41 -20.10 -8.55
C LYS A 195 -0.06 -20.65 -9.01
N PRO A 196 0.12 -21.99 -9.03
CA PRO A 196 1.35 -22.59 -9.52
C PRO A 196 1.54 -22.32 -11.02
N ILE A 197 2.75 -22.61 -11.51
CA ILE A 197 3.09 -22.50 -12.93
C ILE A 197 2.18 -23.37 -13.79
#